data_AF-A0A8H6TJS1-F1
#
_entry.id   AF-A0A8H6TJS1-F1
#
_cell.length_a   1.000
_cell.length_b   1.000
_cell.length_c   1.000
_cell.angle_alpha   90.00
_cell.angle_beta   90.00
_cell.angle_gamma   90.00
#
_symmetry.space_group_name_H-M   'P 1'
#
loop_
_entity.id
_entity.type
_entity.pdbx_description
1 polymer ?
#
loop_
_entity_poly.entity_id
_entity_poly.type
_entity_poly.pdbx_seq_one_letter_code
_entity_poly.pdbx_strand_id
1 'polypeptide(L)'
;MNDLPRILTVSLLCATSAALAFYCATYQHHSLPISTPPSDPDESEPSDGDLNAITAGILEPCKLVTPHHPAHISHVNVLEDFRPMWVSSMHLGVYACLKLDRHATLACYRVLVQKNPQLVRHWERTGQAKIALKATSEKQLLELEATAKDRNLCARVVRDGEQKTVLAIGPAPVELVNAVTGKLRLL
;
A
#
# COMPACT_ATOMS: atom_id res chain seq x y z
N MET A 1 -43.23 17.32 -38.02
CA MET A 1 -43.66 17.46 -36.62
C MET A 1 -43.85 16.09 -35.96
N ASN A 2 -42.83 15.22 -35.89
CA ASN A 2 -42.96 13.88 -35.26
C ASN A 2 -41.68 13.39 -34.51
N ASP A 3 -40.75 14.28 -34.13
CA ASP A 3 -39.50 13.87 -33.44
C ASP A 3 -39.56 14.01 -31.90
N LEU A 4 -40.66 14.60 -31.38
CA LEU A 4 -40.91 14.71 -29.94
C LEU A 4 -40.82 13.37 -29.16
N PRO A 5 -41.36 12.23 -29.65
CA PRO A 5 -41.29 10.98 -28.90
C PRO A 5 -39.88 10.38 -28.85
N ARG A 6 -39.01 10.66 -29.84
CA ARG A 6 -37.63 10.15 -29.86
C ARG A 6 -36.69 10.91 -28.94
N ILE A 7 -36.89 12.23 -28.80
CA ILE A 7 -36.11 13.06 -27.90
C ILE A 7 -36.43 12.71 -26.44
N LEU A 8 -37.71 12.46 -26.14
CA LEU A 8 -38.14 12.07 -24.79
C LEU A 8 -37.61 10.69 -24.39
N THR A 9 -37.56 9.71 -25.31
CA THR A 9 -37.03 8.38 -25.00
C THR A 9 -35.52 8.39 -24.77
N VAL A 10 -34.74 9.11 -25.57
CA VAL A 10 -33.28 9.24 -25.36
C VAL A 10 -32.97 9.94 -24.04
N SER A 11 -33.75 10.96 -23.68
CA SER A 11 -33.59 11.68 -22.41
C SER A 11 -33.89 10.78 -21.20
N LEU A 12 -34.95 9.97 -21.27
CA LEU A 12 -35.27 9.00 -20.21
C LEU A 12 -34.19 7.92 -20.05
N LEU A 13 -33.65 7.41 -21.17
CA LEU A 13 -32.56 6.42 -21.18
C LEU A 13 -31.25 6.98 -20.61
N CYS A 14 -30.91 8.25 -20.91
CA CYS A 14 -29.76 8.90 -20.29
C CYS A 14 -29.96 9.12 -18.78
N ALA A 15 -31.17 9.53 -18.36
CA ALA A 15 -31.46 9.75 -16.95
C ALA A 15 -31.39 8.45 -16.12
N THR A 16 -31.89 7.32 -16.65
CA THR A 16 -31.78 6.02 -15.97
C THR A 16 -30.35 5.49 -15.93
N SER A 17 -29.57 5.70 -17.00
CA SER A 17 -28.14 5.35 -17.00
C SER A 17 -27.35 6.17 -15.98
N ALA A 18 -27.60 7.47 -15.87
CA ALA A 18 -26.96 8.34 -14.89
C ALA A 18 -27.37 7.99 -13.45
N ALA A 19 -28.66 7.69 -13.22
CA ALA A 19 -29.16 7.25 -11.92
C ALA A 19 -28.57 5.89 -11.51
N LEU A 20 -28.46 4.94 -12.45
CA LEU A 20 -27.83 3.64 -12.19
C LEU A 20 -26.33 3.78 -11.94
N ALA A 21 -25.63 4.66 -12.65
CA ALA A 21 -24.22 4.95 -12.41
C ALA A 21 -24.00 5.60 -11.03
N PHE A 22 -24.85 6.56 -10.64
CA PHE A 22 -24.82 7.18 -9.31
C PHE A 22 -25.19 6.18 -8.20
N TYR A 23 -26.19 5.33 -8.44
CA TYR A 23 -26.60 4.28 -7.51
C TYR A 23 -25.49 3.23 -7.36
N CYS A 24 -24.88 2.74 -8.44
CA CYS A 24 -23.73 1.85 -8.38
C CYS A 24 -22.54 2.49 -7.65
N ALA A 25 -22.22 3.76 -7.94
CA ALA A 25 -21.14 4.49 -7.27
C ALA A 25 -21.37 4.63 -5.76
N THR A 26 -22.61 4.88 -5.34
CA THR A 26 -22.97 4.97 -3.91
C THR A 26 -23.09 3.61 -3.22
N TYR A 27 -23.58 2.58 -3.93
CA TYR A 27 -23.70 1.21 -3.41
C TYR A 27 -22.34 0.53 -3.22
N GLN A 28 -21.37 0.80 -4.10
CA GLN A 28 -19.99 0.33 -3.94
C GLN A 28 -19.30 0.96 -2.73
N HIS A 29 -19.71 2.15 -2.31
CA HIS A 29 -19.25 2.79 -1.08
C HIS A 29 -19.82 2.15 0.19
N HIS A 30 -20.98 1.47 0.09
CA HIS A 30 -21.69 0.88 1.23
C HIS A 30 -21.34 -0.60 1.48
N SER A 31 -20.65 -1.27 0.54
CA SER A 31 -20.33 -2.70 0.62
C SER A 31 -18.85 -2.99 0.88
N LEU A 32 -18.21 -2.21 1.75
CA LEU A 32 -17.08 -2.69 2.52
C LEU A 32 -17.44 -2.54 3.99
N PRO A 33 -17.63 -3.62 4.76
CA PRO A 33 -17.41 -3.50 6.18
C PRO A 33 -15.96 -3.00 6.33
N ILE A 34 -15.82 -1.75 6.77
CA ILE A 34 -14.58 -1.25 7.39
C ILE A 34 -14.32 -2.21 8.54
N SER A 35 -13.57 -3.26 8.24
CA SER A 35 -12.97 -4.12 9.24
C SER A 35 -11.82 -3.30 9.78
N THR A 36 -11.95 -2.96 11.06
CA THR A 36 -11.13 -2.07 11.88
C THR A 36 -11.32 -0.57 11.57
N PRO A 37 -11.85 0.24 12.52
CA PRO A 37 -11.62 1.69 12.46
C PRO A 37 -10.12 1.95 12.33
N PRO A 38 -9.69 3.08 11.71
CA PRO A 38 -8.27 3.44 11.73
C PRO A 38 -7.83 3.41 13.19
N SER A 39 -6.91 2.50 13.52
CA SER A 39 -6.32 2.45 14.85
C SER A 39 -5.91 3.86 15.21
N ASP A 40 -6.50 4.40 16.28
CA ASP A 40 -6.10 5.69 16.81
C ASP A 40 -4.57 5.69 16.94
N PRO A 41 -3.88 6.81 16.65
CA PRO A 41 -2.42 6.88 16.70
C PRO A 41 -1.79 6.65 18.09
N ASP A 42 -2.59 6.21 19.08
CA ASP A 42 -2.23 6.03 20.49
C ASP A 42 -2.26 4.56 20.96
N GLU A 43 -2.25 3.55 20.08
CA GLU A 43 -1.64 2.27 20.47
C GLU A 43 -0.13 2.44 20.37
N SER A 44 0.54 2.34 21.52
CA SER A 44 1.98 2.47 21.70
C SER A 44 2.74 1.41 20.91
N GLU A 45 2.80 1.58 19.60
CA GLU A 45 3.79 0.96 18.73
C GLU A 45 5.16 1.25 19.33
N PRO A 46 6.07 0.26 19.40
CA PRO A 46 7.42 0.50 19.88
C PRO A 46 7.98 1.71 19.15
N SER A 47 8.48 2.70 19.90
CA SER A 47 9.07 3.89 19.29
C SER A 47 10.05 3.42 18.22
N ASP A 48 9.77 3.75 16.97
CA ASP A 48 10.79 3.66 15.95
C ASP A 48 12.02 4.42 16.46
N GLY A 49 13.21 3.99 16.03
CA GLY A 49 14.42 4.78 16.26
C GLY A 49 14.32 6.18 15.65
N ASP A 50 15.43 6.90 15.59
CA ASP A 50 15.44 8.24 15.02
C ASP A 50 15.27 8.21 13.49
N LEU A 51 14.03 8.16 13.01
CA LEU A 51 13.69 8.12 11.59
C LEU A 51 14.23 9.33 10.81
N ASN A 52 14.52 10.45 11.49
CA ASN A 52 15.13 11.62 10.87
C ASN A 52 16.61 11.48 10.59
N ALA A 53 17.28 10.50 11.22
CA ALA A 53 18.67 10.18 10.92
C ALA A 53 18.85 9.60 9.50
N ILE A 54 17.77 9.13 8.87
CA ILE A 54 17.80 8.60 7.51
C ILE A 54 17.71 9.74 6.49
N THR A 55 18.80 9.97 5.77
CA THR A 55 18.87 10.92 4.65
C THR A 55 19.19 10.19 3.37
N ALA A 56 18.67 10.69 2.24
CA ALA A 56 19.04 10.22 0.91
C ALA A 56 19.89 11.29 0.21
N GLY A 57 20.92 10.86 -0.52
CA GLY A 57 21.65 11.71 -1.44
C GLY A 57 20.77 12.23 -2.59
N ILE A 58 21.21 13.29 -3.27
CA ILE A 58 20.42 14.03 -4.28
C ILE A 58 19.81 13.12 -5.37
N LEU A 59 20.56 12.12 -5.81
CA LEU A 59 20.14 11.14 -6.83
C LEU A 59 20.17 9.71 -6.30
N GLU A 60 20.28 9.54 -4.99
CA GLU A 60 20.34 8.22 -4.38
C GLU A 60 18.97 7.54 -4.52
N PRO A 61 18.91 6.31 -5.08
CA PRO A 61 17.63 5.63 -5.24
C PRO A 61 17.08 5.22 -3.86
N CYS A 62 15.79 5.48 -3.64
CA CYS A 62 15.04 5.00 -2.49
C CYS A 62 14.04 3.92 -2.89
N LYS A 63 13.76 3.01 -1.96
CA LYS A 63 12.70 2.00 -2.15
C LYS A 63 11.97 1.69 -0.85
N LEU A 64 10.78 1.15 -1.00
CA LEU A 64 10.02 0.48 0.06
C LEU A 64 9.92 -1.00 -0.30
N VAL A 65 10.03 -1.87 0.69
CA VAL A 65 9.92 -3.33 0.50
C VAL A 65 8.78 -3.88 1.35
N THR A 66 8.06 -4.86 0.81
CA THR A 66 7.02 -5.57 1.56
C THR A 66 7.29 -7.08 1.63
N PRO A 67 7.94 -7.59 2.69
CA PRO A 67 8.04 -9.04 2.92
C PRO A 67 6.71 -9.69 3.31
N HIS A 68 6.35 -10.80 2.65
CA HIS A 68 5.10 -11.55 2.84
C HIS A 68 5.31 -12.90 3.50
N HIS A 69 4.42 -13.26 4.43
CA HIS A 69 4.33 -14.62 4.96
C HIS A 69 3.93 -15.63 3.87
N PRO A 70 4.52 -16.83 3.78
CA PRO A 70 4.23 -17.78 2.71
C PRO A 70 2.77 -18.27 2.66
N ALA A 71 2.09 -18.34 3.81
CA ALA A 71 0.66 -18.69 3.86
C ALA A 71 -0.25 -17.61 3.25
N HIS A 72 0.21 -16.36 3.18
CA HIS A 72 -0.52 -15.29 2.49
C HIS A 72 -0.44 -15.47 0.97
N ILE A 73 0.71 -15.92 0.46
CA ILE A 73 1.02 -16.00 -0.98
C ILE A 73 0.18 -17.07 -1.69
N SER A 74 -0.13 -18.17 -1.01
CA SER A 74 -0.86 -19.32 -1.61
C SER A 74 -2.33 -19.02 -1.96
N HIS A 75 -2.91 -17.95 -1.43
CA HIS A 75 -4.29 -17.54 -1.72
C HIS A 75 -4.38 -16.35 -2.68
N VAL A 76 -3.24 -15.85 -3.18
CA VAL A 76 -3.21 -14.72 -4.10
C VAL A 76 -3.45 -15.22 -5.52
N ASN A 77 -4.69 -15.16 -5.97
CA ASN A 77 -4.99 -15.22 -7.39
C ASN A 77 -4.60 -13.88 -8.02
N VAL A 78 -3.42 -13.83 -8.64
CA VAL A 78 -2.89 -12.66 -9.36
C VAL A 78 -3.89 -12.09 -10.38
N LEU A 79 -4.87 -12.89 -10.83
CA LEU A 79 -5.89 -12.48 -11.81
C LEU A 79 -7.17 -11.90 -11.19
N GLU A 80 -7.49 -12.18 -9.92
CA GLU A 80 -8.75 -11.74 -9.27
C GLU A 80 -8.56 -10.47 -8.41
N ASP A 81 -7.35 -10.25 -7.87
CA ASP A 81 -7.04 -9.07 -7.05
C ASP A 81 -6.68 -7.82 -7.87
N PHE A 82 -6.55 -7.94 -9.20
CA PHE A 82 -6.40 -6.82 -10.14
C PHE A 82 -7.76 -6.14 -10.42
N ARG A 83 -8.39 -5.57 -9.39
CA ARG A 83 -9.39 -4.51 -9.63
C ARG A 83 -8.64 -3.23 -9.98
N PRO A 84 -8.92 -2.57 -11.12
CA PRO A 84 -8.26 -1.32 -11.49
C PRO A 84 -8.74 -0.23 -10.54
N MET A 85 -7.99 -0.01 -9.47
CA MET A 85 -8.22 1.12 -8.58
C MET A 85 -7.40 2.30 -9.09
N TRP A 86 -8.10 3.16 -9.82
CA TRP A 86 -7.61 4.45 -10.28
C TRP A 86 -7.26 5.33 -9.07
N VAL A 87 -5.97 5.37 -8.71
CA VAL A 87 -5.41 6.53 -8.01
C VAL A 87 -4.78 7.38 -9.10
N SER A 88 -5.36 8.55 -9.33
CA SER A 88 -4.84 9.54 -10.29
C SER A 88 -3.35 9.76 -10.02
N SER A 89 -2.52 9.53 -11.03
CA SER A 89 -1.04 9.56 -11.01
C SER A 89 -0.34 8.48 -10.17
N MET A 90 -0.27 7.24 -10.69
CA MET A 90 0.80 6.29 -10.39
C MET A 90 1.27 5.65 -11.71
N HIS A 91 2.43 6.07 -12.22
CA HIS A 91 3.01 5.46 -13.41
C HIS A 91 3.48 4.04 -13.08
N LEU A 92 3.13 3.11 -13.98
CA LEU A 92 3.27 1.67 -13.87
C LEU A 92 4.71 1.21 -13.59
N GLY A 93 4.87 0.46 -12.50
CA GLY A 93 5.94 -0.51 -12.28
C GLY A 93 5.32 -1.74 -11.64
N VAL A 94 5.36 -2.86 -12.37
CA VAL A 94 4.59 -4.09 -12.16
C VAL A 94 4.90 -4.77 -10.83
N TYR A 95 4.01 -4.68 -9.83
CA TYR A 95 3.90 -5.63 -8.71
C TYR A 95 2.47 -5.63 -8.17
N ALA A 96 1.92 -6.82 -7.87
CA ALA A 96 0.60 -6.98 -7.28
C ALA A 96 0.54 -6.25 -5.93
N CYS A 97 -0.29 -5.21 -5.83
CA CYS A 97 -0.55 -4.53 -4.56
C CYS A 97 -1.74 -5.22 -3.91
N LEU A 98 -1.45 -6.20 -3.04
CA LEU A 98 -2.49 -6.86 -2.26
C LEU A 98 -3.08 -5.85 -1.26
N LYS A 99 -4.31 -6.08 -0.80
CA LYS A 99 -4.97 -5.21 0.20
C LYS A 99 -4.03 -4.87 1.37
N LEU A 100 -3.25 -5.85 1.82
CA LEU A 100 -2.28 -5.69 2.92
C LEU A 100 -1.03 -4.90 2.55
N ASP A 101 -0.52 -5.01 1.32
CA ASP A 101 0.60 -4.17 0.87
C ASP A 101 0.25 -2.69 0.93
N ARG A 102 -0.97 -2.35 0.53
CA ARG A 102 -1.46 -0.98 0.59
C ARG A 102 -1.54 -0.49 2.02
N HIS A 103 -2.12 -1.28 2.92
CA HIS A 103 -2.24 -0.91 4.34
C HIS A 103 -0.85 -0.76 4.99
N ALA A 104 0.07 -1.69 4.72
CA ALA A 104 1.42 -1.67 5.27
C ALA A 104 2.24 -0.48 4.73
N THR A 105 2.15 -0.23 3.43
CA THR A 105 2.77 0.95 2.80
C THR A 105 2.21 2.24 3.38
N LEU A 106 0.88 2.34 3.51
CA LEU A 106 0.23 3.53 4.05
C LEU A 106 0.60 3.77 5.52
N ALA A 107 0.76 2.71 6.31
CA ALA A 107 1.22 2.80 7.68
C ALA A 107 2.62 3.44 7.77
N CYS A 108 3.59 2.95 6.99
CA CYS A 108 4.93 3.56 6.96
C CYS A 108 4.90 5.00 6.41
N TYR A 109 4.13 5.24 5.36
CA TYR A 109 3.98 6.56 4.76
C TYR A 109 3.47 7.60 5.76
N ARG A 110 2.40 7.29 6.51
CA ARG A 110 1.81 8.20 7.50
C ARG A 110 2.80 8.62 8.58
N VAL A 111 3.60 7.67 9.06
CA VAL A 111 4.64 7.91 10.06
C VAL A 111 5.74 8.80 9.48
N LEU A 112 6.24 8.47 8.30
CA LEU A 112 7.34 9.20 7.67
C LEU A 112 6.95 10.59 7.18
N VAL A 113 5.70 10.81 6.76
CA VAL A 113 5.22 12.17 6.44
C VAL A 113 5.32 13.11 7.65
N GLN A 114 5.09 12.59 8.85
CA GLN A 114 5.18 13.38 10.08
C GLN A 114 6.63 13.47 10.58
N LYS A 115 7.36 12.36 10.56
CA LYS A 115 8.70 12.26 11.14
C LYS A 115 9.76 12.79 10.20
N ASN A 116 9.82 12.31 8.95
CA ASN A 116 10.83 12.63 7.94
C ASN A 116 10.20 12.94 6.56
N PRO A 117 9.53 14.10 6.41
CA PRO A 117 8.83 14.46 5.17
C PRO A 117 9.77 14.64 3.97
N GLN A 118 11.06 14.94 4.19
CA GLN A 118 12.03 15.11 3.11
C GLN A 118 12.34 13.78 2.44
N LEU A 119 12.52 12.71 3.22
CA LEU A 119 12.73 11.37 2.69
C LEU A 119 11.54 10.88 1.87
N VAL A 120 10.31 11.16 2.32
CA VAL A 120 9.09 10.83 1.57
C VAL A 120 9.06 11.56 0.23
N ARG A 121 9.28 12.88 0.22
CA ARG A 121 9.31 13.68 -1.03
C ARG A 121 10.39 13.21 -2.00
N HIS A 122 11.55 12.81 -1.48
CA HIS A 122 12.64 12.26 -2.28
C HIS A 122 12.24 10.92 -2.94
N TRP A 123 11.67 10.01 -2.16
CA TRP A 123 11.13 8.75 -2.68
C TRP A 123 10.01 8.98 -3.71
N GLU A 124 9.13 9.96 -3.47
CA GLU A 124 8.09 10.37 -4.41
C GLU A 124 8.64 10.85 -5.75
N ARG A 125 9.73 11.64 -5.71
CA ARG A 125 10.41 12.16 -6.90
C ARG A 125 11.23 11.10 -7.64
N THR A 126 11.73 10.09 -6.93
CA THR A 126 12.56 9.01 -7.50
C THR A 126 11.73 7.80 -7.96
N GLY A 127 10.41 7.97 -8.12
CA GLY A 127 9.53 6.99 -8.74
C GLY A 127 8.77 6.06 -7.79
N GLN A 128 8.87 6.27 -6.48
CA GLN A 128 8.09 5.54 -5.46
C GLN A 128 8.26 4.02 -5.54
N ALA A 129 9.50 3.55 -5.77
CA ALA A 129 9.78 2.13 -5.94
C ALA A 129 9.28 1.30 -4.75
N LYS A 130 8.48 0.27 -5.05
CA LYS A 130 7.91 -0.71 -4.10
C LYS A 130 8.26 -2.11 -4.59
N ILE A 131 8.79 -2.95 -3.72
CA ILE A 131 9.22 -4.31 -4.07
C ILE A 131 8.61 -5.31 -3.10
N ALA A 132 7.83 -6.24 -3.61
CA ALA A 132 7.30 -7.36 -2.81
C ALA A 132 8.37 -8.45 -2.67
N LEU A 133 8.56 -8.93 -1.44
CA LEU A 133 9.53 -9.97 -1.09
C LEU A 133 8.83 -11.14 -0.40
N LYS A 134 9.44 -12.31 -0.47
CA LYS A 134 8.96 -13.52 0.20
C LYS A 134 9.75 -13.75 1.50
N ALA A 135 9.03 -13.83 2.62
CA ALA A 135 9.56 -14.33 3.88
C ALA A 135 9.34 -15.85 3.99
N THR A 136 10.05 -16.49 4.92
CA THR A 136 9.96 -17.92 5.20
C THR A 136 9.00 -18.25 6.34
N SER A 137 8.77 -17.31 7.26
CA SER A 137 7.94 -17.50 8.45
C SER A 137 7.54 -16.15 9.07
N GLU A 138 6.54 -16.16 9.95
CA GLU A 138 6.12 -14.95 10.67
C GLU A 138 7.21 -14.46 11.62
N LYS A 139 7.92 -15.41 12.26
CA LYS A 139 9.09 -15.11 13.07
C LYS A 139 10.14 -14.30 12.29
N GLN A 140 10.38 -14.67 11.02
CA GLN A 140 11.31 -13.91 10.18
C GLN A 140 10.82 -12.47 9.93
N LEU A 141 9.51 -12.26 9.75
CA LEU A 141 8.96 -10.90 9.60
C LEU A 141 9.21 -10.06 10.86
N LEU A 142 9.00 -10.61 12.05
CA LEU A 142 9.24 -9.92 13.31
C LEU A 142 10.74 -9.63 13.53
N GLU A 143 11.61 -10.57 13.16
CA GLU A 143 13.07 -10.36 13.19
C GLU A 143 13.50 -9.25 12.24
N LEU A 144 12.96 -9.21 11.02
CA LEU A 144 13.23 -8.16 10.04
C LEU A 144 12.72 -6.79 10.52
N GLU A 145 11.55 -6.75 11.16
CA GLU A 145 10.99 -5.53 11.75
C GLU A 145 11.92 -4.96 12.83
N ALA A 146 12.32 -5.77 13.81
CA ALA A 146 13.25 -5.35 14.86
C ALA A 146 14.58 -4.86 14.26
N THR A 147 15.14 -5.64 13.33
CA THR A 147 16.39 -5.35 12.62
C THR A 147 16.32 -4.05 11.79
N ALA A 148 15.14 -3.69 11.29
CA ALA A 148 14.90 -2.44 10.58
C ALA A 148 14.78 -1.26 11.55
N LYS A 149 14.00 -1.42 12.63
CA LYS A 149 13.84 -0.41 13.68
C LYS A 149 15.17 -0.04 14.35
N ASP A 150 16.03 -1.03 14.61
CA ASP A 150 17.40 -0.83 15.13
C ASP A 150 18.30 -0.01 14.20
N ARG A 151 18.00 0.00 12.89
CA ARG A 151 18.69 0.81 11.88
C ARG A 151 17.95 2.12 11.57
N ASN A 152 17.01 2.53 12.42
CA ASN A 152 16.17 3.72 12.23
C ASN A 152 15.35 3.69 10.93
N LEU A 153 15.05 2.50 10.39
CA LEU A 153 14.14 2.36 9.26
C LEU A 153 12.72 2.26 9.77
N CYS A 154 11.80 2.96 9.11
CA CYS A 154 10.38 2.80 9.38
C CYS A 154 9.96 1.38 8.98
N ALA A 155 9.38 0.63 9.93
CA ALA A 155 8.93 -0.73 9.71
C ALA A 155 7.55 -0.94 10.35
N ARG A 156 6.58 -1.47 9.61
CA ARG A 156 5.20 -1.69 10.08
C ARG A 156 4.67 -3.04 9.67
N VAL A 157 4.25 -3.83 10.64
CA VAL A 157 3.56 -5.10 10.40
C VAL A 157 2.07 -4.86 10.30
N VAL A 158 1.46 -5.37 9.25
CA VAL A 158 0.01 -5.42 9.07
C VAL A 158 -0.44 -6.88 9.06
N ARG A 159 -1.47 -7.17 9.84
CA ARG A 159 -2.08 -8.49 9.99
C ARG A 159 -3.53 -8.46 9.52
N ASP A 160 -3.96 -9.51 8.84
CA ASP A 160 -5.36 -9.76 8.44
C ASP A 160 -5.73 -11.19 8.83
N GLY A 161 -6.04 -11.36 10.11
CA GLY A 161 -6.19 -12.66 10.76
C GLY A 161 -4.86 -13.29 11.15
N GLU A 162 -4.90 -14.58 11.46
CA GLU A 162 -3.76 -15.30 12.07
C GLU A 162 -2.65 -15.69 11.09
N GLN A 163 -2.94 -15.74 9.78
CA GLN A 163 -1.99 -16.30 8.80
C GLN A 163 -1.53 -15.30 7.73
N LYS A 164 -2.19 -14.13 7.64
CA LYS A 164 -1.91 -13.12 6.61
C LYS A 164 -1.19 -11.96 7.25
N THR A 165 0.13 -12.01 7.19
CA THR A 165 1.00 -10.98 7.76
C THR A 165 1.92 -10.44 6.69
N VAL A 166 1.95 -9.11 6.57
CA VAL A 166 2.82 -8.37 5.66
C VAL A 166 3.59 -7.34 6.47
N LEU A 167 4.90 -7.27 6.25
CA LEU A 167 5.75 -6.22 6.80
C LEU A 167 5.99 -5.19 5.70
N ALA A 168 5.95 -3.89 6.02
CA ALA A 168 6.52 -2.85 5.18
C ALA A 168 7.79 -2.30 5.82
N ILE A 169 8.84 -2.06 5.04
CA ILE A 169 10.09 -1.40 5.46
C ILE A 169 10.42 -0.27 4.49
N GLY A 170 10.67 0.93 5.01
CA GLY A 170 11.01 2.14 4.26
C GLY A 170 9.79 3.08 4.05
N PRO A 171 9.82 3.98 3.06
CA PRO A 171 10.90 4.18 2.09
C PRO A 171 12.22 4.64 2.72
N ALA A 172 13.33 4.17 2.15
CA ALA A 172 14.69 4.56 2.54
C ALA A 172 15.67 4.28 1.38
N PRO A 173 16.92 4.78 1.44
CA PRO A 173 17.96 4.45 0.48
C PRO A 173 18.09 2.95 0.24
N VAL A 174 18.30 2.55 -1.02
CA VAL A 174 18.34 1.14 -1.44
C VAL A 174 19.37 0.34 -0.64
N GLU A 175 20.53 0.92 -0.34
CA GLU A 175 21.59 0.25 0.42
C GLU A 175 21.15 -0.09 1.85
N LEU A 176 20.52 0.86 2.55
CA LEU A 176 20.02 0.65 3.91
C LEU A 176 18.91 -0.40 3.96
N VAL A 177 17.98 -0.35 3.01
CA VAL A 177 16.91 -1.36 2.92
C VAL A 177 17.51 -2.75 2.61
N ASN A 178 18.47 -2.83 1.68
CA ASN A 178 19.15 -4.08 1.34
C ASN A 178 19.96 -4.67 2.48
N ALA A 179 20.50 -3.84 3.39
CA ALA A 179 21.20 -4.32 4.58
C ALA A 179 20.29 -5.18 5.48
N VAL A 180 18.97 -4.96 5.42
CA VAL A 180 17.97 -5.75 6.15
C VAL A 180 17.40 -6.87 5.27
N THR A 181 16.98 -6.55 4.05
CA THR A 181 16.15 -7.47 3.24
C THR A 181 16.86 -8.11 2.04
N GLY A 182 18.15 -7.83 1.82
CA GLY A 182 18.88 -8.25 0.61
C GLY A 182 19.03 -9.76 0.44
N LYS A 183 18.78 -10.56 1.49
CA LYS A 183 18.79 -12.03 1.44
C LYS A 183 17.44 -12.65 1.05
N LEU A 184 16.37 -11.85 1.03
CA LEU A 184 15.04 -12.32 0.68
C LEU A 184 14.89 -12.44 -0.83
N ARG A 185 14.03 -13.36 -1.27
CA ARG A 185 13.70 -13.53 -2.68
C ARG A 185 12.51 -12.65 -3.05
N LEU A 186 12.43 -12.29 -4.33
CA LEU A 186 11.23 -11.64 -4.88
C LEU A 186 10.02 -12.56 -4.73
N LEU A 187 8.86 -11.92 -4.55
CA LEU A 187 7.56 -12.60 -4.40
C LEU A 187 7.16 -13.38 -5.66
#